data_AF-A0A377E1I7-F1
#
_entry.id   AF-A0A377E1I7-F1
#
_cell.length_a   1.000
_cell.length_b   1.000
_cell.length_c   1.000
_cell.angle_alpha   90.00
_cell.angle_beta   90.00
_cell.angle_gamma   90.00
#
_symmetry.space_group_name_H-M   'P 1'
#
loop_
_entity.id
_entity.type
_entity.pdbx_description
1 polymer ?
#
loop_
_entity_poly.entity_id
_entity_poly.type
_entity_poly.pdbx_seq_one_letter_code
_entity_poly.pdbx_strand_id
1 'polypeptide(L)'
;MLSITGVEALYADMGHFGKFPIRLAWFTVVLPSLTLNYFGQGALLLKNPEAIKNPFFLLAPDWALIPLLIIAALATVIASQAVISGVFSLTRQAVRLGYLSPMRIIHTSEMESGQIYIPFVNWMLYVAVVIVIVSFEHSSNLAAAYGIAVTGTMVLSLFSRLPWHVRTGTGISILLR
;
A
#
# COMPACT_ATOMS: atom_id res chain seq x y z
N MET A 1 10.98 1.34 2.04
CA MET A 1 9.71 0.58 2.27
C MET A 1 8.64 0.90 1.21
N LEU A 2 8.37 2.17 0.90
CA LEU A 2 7.31 2.58 -0.04
C LEU A 2 7.33 1.88 -1.41
N SER A 3 8.52 1.65 -1.99
CA SER A 3 8.66 0.95 -3.29
C SER A 3 8.28 -0.54 -3.19
N ILE A 4 8.60 -1.21 -2.08
CA ILE A 4 8.36 -2.66 -1.93
C ILE A 4 6.90 -2.92 -1.55
N THR A 5 6.32 -2.12 -0.66
CA THR A 5 4.89 -2.21 -0.29
C THR A 5 3.96 -1.79 -1.44
N GLY A 6 4.37 -0.82 -2.26
CA GLY A 6 3.61 -0.38 -3.42
C GLY A 6 3.48 -1.46 -4.50
N VAL A 7 4.51 -2.29 -4.69
CA VAL A 7 4.49 -3.38 -5.68
C VAL A 7 3.53 -4.51 -5.26
N GLU A 8 3.45 -4.86 -3.98
CA GLU A 8 2.51 -5.90 -3.49
C GLU A 8 1.05 -5.41 -3.56
N ALA A 9 0.79 -4.14 -3.23
CA ALA A 9 -0.52 -3.51 -3.41
C ALA A 9 -0.93 -3.49 -4.89
N LEU A 10 -0.03 -3.08 -5.80
CA LEU A 10 -0.24 -3.15 -7.25
C LEU A 10 -0.51 -4.58 -7.72
N TYR A 11 0.16 -5.59 -7.15
CA TYR A 11 -0.03 -6.99 -7.52
C TYR A 11 -1.39 -7.52 -7.06
N ALA A 12 -1.84 -7.15 -5.86
CA ALA A 12 -3.18 -7.48 -5.36
C ALA A 12 -4.28 -6.82 -6.21
N ASP A 13 -4.06 -5.59 -6.69
CA ASP A 13 -4.99 -4.83 -7.52
C ASP A 13 -4.95 -5.19 -9.03
N MET A 14 -4.07 -6.10 -9.46
CA MET A 14 -4.05 -6.58 -10.85
C MET A 14 -5.37 -7.22 -11.29
N GLY A 15 -6.17 -7.72 -10.35
CA GLY A 15 -7.51 -8.26 -10.62
C GLY A 15 -8.55 -7.21 -11.02
N HIS A 16 -8.34 -5.93 -10.71
CA HIS A 16 -9.30 -4.85 -10.95
C HIS A 16 -8.91 -3.92 -12.11
N PHE A 17 -7.62 -3.57 -12.23
CA PHE A 17 -7.14 -2.60 -13.24
C PHE A 17 -6.39 -3.23 -14.44
N GLY A 18 -6.03 -4.51 -14.34
CA GLY A 18 -5.22 -5.18 -15.36
C GLY A 18 -3.74 -4.76 -15.35
N LYS A 19 -2.90 -5.55 -16.04
CA LYS A 19 -1.43 -5.44 -15.94
C LYS A 19 -0.84 -4.22 -16.66
N PHE A 20 -1.50 -3.71 -17.71
CA PHE A 20 -0.96 -2.67 -18.58
C PHE A 20 -0.99 -1.26 -17.96
N PRO A 21 -2.12 -0.77 -17.39
CA PRO A 21 -2.17 0.55 -16.76
C PRO A 21 -1.22 0.67 -15.57
N ILE A 22 -1.14 -0.41 -14.80
CA ILE A 22 -0.26 -0.56 -13.64
C ILE A 22 1.23 -0.39 -14.04
N ARG A 23 1.68 -1.09 -15.09
CA ARG A 23 3.07 -0.99 -15.56
C ARG A 23 3.37 0.39 -16.11
N LEU A 24 2.43 0.97 -16.88
CA LEU A 24 2.61 2.30 -17.44
C LEU A 24 2.82 3.33 -16.34
N ALA A 25 1.90 3.42 -15.36
CA ALA A 25 2.01 4.36 -14.24
C ALA A 25 3.31 4.15 -13.43
N TRP A 26 3.72 2.90 -13.24
CA TRP A 26 4.96 2.59 -12.54
C TRP A 26 6.20 3.13 -13.25
N PHE A 27 6.35 2.84 -14.54
CA PHE A 27 7.55 3.22 -15.28
C PHE A 27 7.58 4.69 -15.71
N THR A 28 6.43 5.33 -15.93
CA THR A 28 6.38 6.72 -16.39
C THR A 28 6.34 7.74 -15.27
N VAL A 29 5.75 7.42 -14.11
CA VAL A 29 5.55 8.39 -13.02
C VAL A 29 6.25 7.94 -11.75
N VAL A 30 5.97 6.74 -11.25
CA VAL A 30 6.41 6.33 -9.90
C VAL A 30 7.92 6.15 -9.84
N LEU A 31 8.49 5.35 -10.74
CA LEU A 31 9.92 5.05 -10.79
C LEU A 31 10.81 6.31 -10.94
N PRO A 32 10.56 7.21 -11.92
CA PRO A 32 11.38 8.42 -12.06
C PRO A 32 11.22 9.36 -10.85
N SER A 33 10.00 9.52 -10.33
CA SER A 33 9.75 10.39 -9.17
C SER A 33 10.46 9.90 -7.91
N LEU A 34 10.41 8.58 -7.64
CA LEU A 34 11.13 7.98 -6.52
C LEU A 34 12.64 8.16 -6.68
N THR A 35 13.16 7.91 -7.88
CA THR A 35 14.59 8.02 -8.17
C THR A 35 15.10 9.44 -7.90
N LEU A 36 14.40 10.45 -8.41
CA LEU A 36 14.72 11.86 -8.16
C LEU A 36 14.63 12.22 -6.68
N ASN A 37 13.62 11.71 -5.96
CA ASN A 37 13.45 11.98 -4.54
C ASN A 37 14.60 11.39 -3.70
N TYR A 38 15.01 10.15 -3.98
CA TYR A 38 16.14 9.52 -3.29
C TYR A 38 17.47 10.22 -3.60
N PHE A 39 17.70 10.63 -4.85
CA PHE A 39 18.89 11.42 -5.19
C PHE A 39 18.90 12.78 -4.51
N GLY A 40 17.76 13.46 -4.43
CA GLY A 40 17.61 14.69 -3.67
C GLY A 40 17.93 14.50 -2.18
N GLN A 41 17.42 13.43 -1.57
CA GLN A 41 17.67 13.13 -0.15
C GLN A 41 19.15 12.80 0.08
N GLY A 42 19.78 12.04 -0.81
CA GLY A 42 21.20 11.74 -0.78
C GLY A 42 22.08 12.99 -0.90
N ALA A 43 21.74 13.90 -1.82
CA ALA A 43 22.46 15.17 -1.97
C ALA A 43 22.32 16.09 -0.74
N LEU A 44 21.14 16.11 -0.11
CA LEU A 44 20.87 16.86 1.12
C LEU A 44 21.70 16.31 2.29
N LEU A 45 21.72 14.99 2.46
CA LEU A 45 22.49 14.29 3.51
C LEU A 45 24.01 14.47 3.35
N LEU A 46 24.51 14.52 2.12
CA LEU A 46 25.93 14.80 1.84
C LEU A 46 26.34 16.23 2.20
N LYS A 47 25.41 17.20 2.14
CA LYS A 47 25.67 18.59 2.53
C LYS A 47 25.46 18.86 4.01
N ASN A 48 24.40 18.30 4.61
CA ASN A 48 24.02 18.51 6.00
C ASN A 48 23.60 17.18 6.65
N PRO A 49 24.52 16.49 7.36
CA PRO A 49 24.23 15.22 8.03
C PRO A 49 23.14 15.32 9.11
N GLU A 50 22.90 16.50 9.69
CA GLU A 50 21.88 16.70 10.72
C GLU A 50 20.43 16.70 10.19
N ALA A 51 20.23 16.74 8.87
CA ALA A 51 18.90 16.75 8.24
C ALA A 51 18.15 15.40 8.31
N ILE A 52 18.73 14.39 8.98
CA ILE A 52 18.15 13.03 9.16
C ILE A 52 16.74 13.05 9.76
N LYS A 53 16.38 14.06 10.56
CA LYS A 53 15.08 14.09 11.26
C LYS A 53 13.87 14.25 10.34
N ASN A 54 13.99 15.01 9.23
CA ASN A 54 12.90 15.17 8.25
C ASN A 54 13.45 15.53 6.85
N PRO A 55 14.17 14.61 6.17
CA PRO A 55 14.89 14.91 4.93
C PRO A 55 13.96 15.37 3.80
N PHE A 56 12.73 14.83 3.76
CA PHE A 56 11.74 15.12 2.71
C PHE A 56 11.20 16.55 2.77
N PHE A 57 10.93 17.07 3.97
CA PHE A 57 10.45 18.45 4.14
C PHE A 57 11.60 19.44 4.03
N LEU A 58 12.77 19.10 4.57
CA LEU A 58 13.98 19.96 4.49
C LEU A 58 14.56 20.08 3.07
N LEU A 59 14.13 19.22 2.15
CA LEU A 59 14.47 19.29 0.72
C LEU A 59 13.75 20.41 -0.02
N ALA A 60 12.60 20.86 0.49
CA ALA A 60 11.81 21.91 -0.14
C ALA A 60 12.21 23.28 0.43
N PRO A 61 12.32 24.33 -0.40
CA PRO A 61 12.55 25.69 0.09
C PRO A 61 11.38 26.14 0.98
N ASP A 62 11.64 27.02 1.93
CA ASP A 62 10.68 27.36 3.02
C ASP A 62 9.30 27.78 2.51
N TRP A 63 9.24 28.46 1.35
CA TRP A 63 7.98 28.88 0.72
C TRP A 63 7.15 27.71 0.16
N ALA A 64 7.80 26.60 -0.22
CA ALA A 64 7.17 25.41 -0.80
C ALA A 64 6.76 24.37 0.26
N LEU A 65 7.14 24.56 1.53
CA LEU A 65 6.78 23.65 2.64
C LEU A 65 5.27 23.52 2.83
N ILE A 66 4.55 24.65 2.86
CA ILE A 66 3.09 24.64 3.05
C ILE A 66 2.36 23.98 1.87
N PRO A 67 2.65 24.34 0.60
CA PRO A 67 2.10 23.62 -0.56
C PRO A 67 2.41 22.11 -0.53
N LEU A 68 3.64 21.72 -0.20
CA LEU A 68 4.04 20.32 -0.11
C LEU A 68 3.27 19.57 0.98
N LEU A 69 3.07 20.20 2.14
CA LEU A 69 2.28 19.64 3.24
C LEU A 69 0.82 19.39 2.82
N ILE A 70 0.20 20.34 2.12
CA ILE A 70 -1.17 20.21 1.62
C ILE A 70 -1.27 19.03 0.64
N ILE A 71 -0.35 18.97 -0.33
CA ILE A 71 -0.33 17.87 -1.32
C ILE A 71 -0.10 16.53 -0.63
N ALA A 72 0.81 16.46 0.35
CA ALA A 72 1.07 15.25 1.11
C ALA A 72 -0.15 14.81 1.94
N ALA A 73 -0.88 15.76 2.55
CA ALA A 73 -2.10 15.48 3.28
C ALA A 73 -3.20 14.94 2.35
N LEU A 74 -3.40 15.56 1.18
CA LEU A 74 -4.35 15.07 0.17
C LEU A 74 -3.98 13.67 -0.34
N ALA A 75 -2.71 13.43 -0.63
CA ALA A 75 -2.21 12.11 -1.01
C ALA A 75 -2.46 11.07 0.10
N THR A 76 -2.29 11.45 1.36
CA THR A 76 -2.58 10.58 2.52
C THR A 76 -4.05 10.20 2.59
N VAL A 77 -4.97 11.15 2.34
CA VAL A 77 -6.41 10.88 2.30
C VAL A 77 -6.76 9.90 1.19
N ILE A 78 -6.23 10.11 -0.02
CA ILE A 78 -6.44 9.21 -1.17
C ILE A 78 -5.91 7.82 -0.87
N ALA A 79 -4.70 7.71 -0.32
CA ALA A 79 -4.10 6.44 0.06
C ALA A 79 -4.95 5.69 1.10
N SER A 80 -5.49 6.39 2.11
CA SER A 80 -6.39 5.79 3.10
C SER A 80 -7.65 5.22 2.46
N GLN A 81 -8.23 5.90 1.47
CA GLN A 81 -9.42 5.41 0.75
C GLN A 81 -9.13 4.17 -0.09
N ALA A 82 -7.96 4.11 -0.74
CA ALA A 82 -7.52 2.94 -1.49
C ALA A 82 -7.38 1.71 -0.57
N VAL A 83 -6.78 1.88 0.62
CA VAL A 83 -6.63 0.79 1.60
C VAL A 83 -7.99 0.28 2.09
N ILE A 84 -8.90 1.17 2.47
CA ILE A 84 -10.25 0.77 2.93
C ILE A 84 -10.98 -0.03 1.83
N SER A 85 -10.92 0.44 0.59
CA SER A 85 -11.50 -0.24 -0.56
C SER A 85 -10.89 -1.62 -0.80
N GLY A 86 -9.56 -1.74 -0.67
CA GLY A 86 -8.84 -3.02 -0.75
C GLY A 86 -9.30 -4.02 0.31
N VAL A 87 -9.47 -3.57 1.56
CA VAL A 87 -9.96 -4.42 2.65
C VAL A 87 -11.40 -4.91 2.38
N PHE A 88 -12.28 -4.06 1.85
CA PHE A 88 -13.63 -4.49 1.47
C PHE A 88 -13.62 -5.56 0.37
N SER A 89 -12.73 -5.42 -0.64
CA SER A 89 -12.53 -6.43 -1.69
C SER A 89 -12.04 -7.77 -1.12
N LEU A 90 -11.01 -7.75 -0.27
CA LEU A 90 -10.48 -8.95 0.40
C LEU A 90 -11.52 -9.62 1.29
N THR A 91 -12.29 -8.82 2.03
CA THR A 91 -13.37 -9.33 2.89
C THR A 91 -14.43 -10.05 2.06
N ARG A 92 -14.84 -9.49 0.92
CA ARG A 92 -15.78 -10.14 0.01
C ARG A 92 -15.25 -11.47 -0.52
N GLN A 93 -13.95 -11.52 -0.87
CA GLN A 93 -13.30 -12.75 -1.31
C GLN A 93 -13.30 -13.82 -0.20
N ALA A 94 -13.00 -13.42 1.05
CA ALA A 94 -13.01 -14.32 2.20
C ALA A 94 -14.42 -14.87 2.52
N VAL A 95 -15.47 -14.04 2.42
CA VAL A 95 -16.87 -14.49 2.57
C VAL A 95 -17.24 -15.50 1.48
N ARG A 96 -16.83 -15.26 0.22
CA ARG A 96 -17.06 -16.21 -0.90
C ARG A 96 -16.36 -17.55 -0.72
N LEU A 97 -15.19 -17.55 -0.06
CA LEU A 97 -14.43 -18.75 0.27
C LEU A 97 -14.95 -19.46 1.54
N GLY A 98 -15.98 -18.91 2.21
CA GLY A 98 -16.55 -19.48 3.43
C GLY A 98 -15.74 -19.23 4.71
N TYR A 99 -14.69 -18.40 4.65
CA TYR A 99 -13.87 -18.08 5.83
C TYR A 99 -14.56 -17.10 6.80
N LEU A 100 -15.51 -16.31 6.32
CA LEU A 100 -16.24 -15.32 7.12
C LEU A 100 -17.74 -15.52 6.96
N SER A 101 -18.49 -15.31 8.05
CA SER A 101 -19.96 -15.29 8.02
C SER A 101 -20.46 -14.24 7.03
N PRO A 102 -21.58 -14.48 6.32
CA PRO A 102 -22.19 -13.48 5.45
C PRO A 102 -22.42 -12.17 6.21
N MET A 103 -21.81 -11.09 5.72
CA MET A 103 -21.96 -9.75 6.28
C MET A 103 -22.91 -8.92 5.40
N ARG A 104 -23.56 -7.93 6.01
CA ARG A 104 -24.41 -6.99 5.28
C ARG A 104 -23.56 -6.12 4.36
N ILE A 105 -23.60 -6.41 3.06
CA ILE A 105 -22.97 -5.61 2.02
C ILE A 105 -23.98 -4.58 1.55
N ILE A 106 -23.65 -3.30 1.71
CA ILE A 106 -24.46 -2.20 1.17
C ILE A 106 -23.81 -1.81 -0.16
N HIS A 107 -24.54 -2.01 -1.25
CA HIS A 107 -24.16 -1.48 -2.56
C HIS A 107 -24.60 -0.03 -2.60
N THR A 108 -23.64 0.91 -2.62
CA THR A 108 -23.96 2.34 -2.58
C THR A 108 -24.44 2.87 -3.94
N SER A 109 -24.29 2.08 -5.02
CA SER A 109 -24.76 2.41 -6.38
C SER A 109 -25.13 1.13 -7.14
N GLU A 110 -26.27 1.12 -7.84
CA GLU A 110 -26.74 0.00 -8.68
C GLU A 110 -25.94 -0.14 -9.99
N MET A 111 -25.14 0.86 -10.37
CA MET A 111 -24.52 0.95 -11.70
C MET A 111 -23.03 0.55 -11.74
N GLU A 112 -22.36 0.43 -10.59
CA GLU A 112 -20.93 0.10 -10.51
C GLU A 112 -20.70 -0.99 -9.45
N SER A 113 -20.49 -2.23 -9.88
CA SER A 113 -20.20 -3.40 -9.02
C SER A 113 -18.93 -3.28 -8.16
N GLY A 114 -18.19 -2.16 -8.25
CA GLY A 114 -16.98 -1.86 -7.48
C GLY A 114 -17.18 -1.08 -6.18
N GLN A 115 -18.32 -0.42 -5.96
CA GLN A 115 -18.54 0.39 -4.75
C GLN A 115 -19.24 -0.42 -3.64
N ILE A 116 -18.42 -1.13 -2.88
CA ILE A 116 -18.84 -2.06 -1.82
C ILE A 116 -18.59 -1.39 -0.47
N TYR A 117 -19.66 -1.11 0.29
CA TYR A 117 -19.52 -0.64 1.67
C TYR A 117 -19.90 -1.76 2.64
N ILE A 118 -18.98 -2.08 3.56
CA ILE A 118 -19.18 -3.08 4.61
C ILE A 118 -19.08 -2.37 5.97
N PRO A 119 -20.22 -1.95 6.58
CA PRO A 119 -20.23 -1.12 7.78
C PRO A 119 -19.43 -1.73 8.95
N PHE A 120 -19.56 -3.05 9.14
CA PHE A 120 -18.86 -3.79 10.19
C PHE A 120 -17.33 -3.66 10.07
N VAL A 121 -16.81 -3.84 8.85
CA VAL A 121 -15.37 -3.74 8.58
C VAL A 121 -14.88 -2.31 8.77
N ASN A 122 -15.67 -1.30 8.38
CA ASN A 122 -15.32 0.10 8.56
C ASN A 122 -15.16 0.46 10.06
N TRP A 123 -16.10 0.02 10.89
CA TRP A 123 -16.01 0.23 12.34
C TRP A 123 -14.85 -0.54 12.97
N MET A 124 -14.60 -1.77 12.53
CA MET A 124 -13.46 -2.57 12.98
C MET A 124 -12.13 -1.89 12.63
N LEU A 125 -12.00 -1.36 11.40
CA LEU A 125 -10.82 -0.60 10.98
C LEU A 125 -10.63 0.66 11.82
N TYR A 126 -11.70 1.40 12.08
CA TYR A 126 -11.65 2.59 12.93
C TYR A 126 -11.13 2.27 14.34
N VAL A 127 -11.70 1.25 14.99
CA VAL A 127 -11.27 0.82 16.34
C VAL A 127 -9.81 0.36 16.32
N ALA A 128 -9.40 -0.43 15.32
CA ALA A 128 -8.02 -0.89 15.19
C ALA A 128 -7.04 0.29 15.06
N VAL A 129 -7.37 1.28 14.23
CA VAL A 129 -6.55 2.49 14.06
C VAL A 129 -6.45 3.27 15.38
N VAL A 130 -7.57 3.46 16.10
CA VAL A 130 -7.56 4.14 17.40
C VAL A 130 -6.68 3.41 18.42
N ILE A 131 -6.79 2.08 18.51
CA ILE A 131 -5.95 1.27 19.41
C ILE A 131 -4.47 1.47 19.08
N VAL A 132 -4.10 1.42 17.80
CA VAL A 132 -2.72 1.60 17.36
C VAL A 132 -2.20 3.01 17.70
N ILE A 133 -2.99 4.05 17.45
CA ILE A 133 -2.60 5.44 17.76
C ILE A 133 -2.36 5.60 19.27
N VAL A 134 -3.29 5.12 20.10
CA VAL A 134 -3.18 5.22 21.57
C VAL A 134 -2.03 4.36 22.11
N SER A 135 -1.75 3.20 21.52
CA SER A 135 -0.70 2.30 22.00
C SER A 135 0.71 2.78 21.67
N PHE A 136 0.90 3.45 20.53
CA PHE A 136 2.23 3.76 20.02
C PHE A 136 2.70 5.18 20.32
N GLU A 137 1.79 6.14 20.57
CA GLU A 137 1.96 7.57 20.95
C GLU A 137 2.99 8.39 20.13
N HIS A 138 4.21 7.87 19.96
CA HIS A 138 5.29 8.37 19.14
C HIS A 138 5.34 7.72 17.75
N SER A 139 5.54 8.56 16.72
CA SER A 139 5.67 8.17 15.31
C SER A 139 6.84 7.20 15.04
N SER A 140 7.91 7.27 15.84
CA SER A 140 9.06 6.38 15.71
C SER A 140 8.73 4.93 16.04
N ASN A 141 7.95 4.70 17.11
CA ASN A 141 7.58 3.36 17.54
C ASN A 141 6.57 2.74 16.57
N LEU A 142 5.64 3.56 16.05
CA LEU A 142 4.71 3.15 15.01
C LEU A 142 5.43 2.74 13.72
N ALA A 143 6.45 3.49 13.30
CA ALA A 143 7.22 3.20 12.10
C ALA A 143 7.98 1.85 12.21
N ALA A 144 8.56 1.56 13.37
CA ALA A 144 9.23 0.29 13.62
C ALA A 144 8.25 -0.91 13.61
N ALA A 145 7.12 -0.78 14.31
CA ALA A 145 6.09 -1.82 14.35
C ALA A 145 5.47 -2.09 12.98
N TYR A 146 5.19 -1.03 12.21
CA TYR A 146 4.74 -1.15 10.83
C TYR A 146 5.76 -1.89 9.96
N GLY A 147 7.05 -1.57 10.09
CA GLY A 147 8.12 -2.25 9.36
C GLY A 147 8.14 -3.76 9.62
N ILE A 148 8.03 -4.17 10.89
CA ILE A 148 7.98 -5.59 11.28
C ILE A 148 6.73 -6.27 10.71
N ALA A 149 5.56 -5.64 10.83
CA ALA A 149 4.30 -6.20 10.33
C ALA A 149 4.35 -6.46 8.82
N VAL A 150 4.82 -5.47 8.04
CA VAL A 150 4.95 -5.56 6.58
C VAL A 150 5.96 -6.63 6.17
N THR A 151 7.13 -6.65 6.81
CA THR A 151 8.12 -7.70 6.50
C THR A 151 7.57 -9.08 6.82
N GLY A 152 6.83 -9.22 7.92
CA GLY A 152 6.11 -10.45 8.27
C GLY A 152 5.12 -10.89 7.20
N THR A 153 4.26 -9.98 6.72
CA THR A 153 3.29 -10.30 5.66
C THR A 153 3.99 -10.69 4.36
N MET A 154 5.09 -10.02 3.98
CA MET A 154 5.86 -10.38 2.78
C MET A 154 6.48 -11.77 2.88
N VAL A 155 7.03 -12.13 4.04
CA VAL A 155 7.61 -13.47 4.27
C VAL A 155 6.52 -14.54 4.19
N LEU A 156 5.35 -14.29 4.79
CA LEU A 156 4.20 -15.22 4.72
C LEU A 156 3.66 -15.35 3.29
N SER A 157 3.53 -14.24 2.55
CA SER A 157 3.15 -14.22 1.13
C SER A 157 4.14 -15.01 0.28
N LEU A 158 5.44 -14.87 0.54
CA LEU A 158 6.48 -15.61 -0.19
C LEU A 158 6.41 -17.10 0.12
N PHE A 159 6.33 -17.47 1.41
CA PHE A 159 6.31 -18.87 1.83
C PHE A 159 5.08 -19.61 1.34
N SER A 160 3.90 -18.98 1.33
CA SER A 160 2.68 -19.61 0.81
C SER A 160 2.70 -19.84 -0.70
N ARG A 161 3.41 -19.00 -1.46
CA ARG A 161 3.53 -19.10 -2.93
C ARG A 161 4.66 -20.02 -3.39
N LEU A 162 5.71 -20.19 -2.60
CA LEU A 162 6.86 -21.04 -2.92
C LEU A 162 6.48 -22.51 -3.24
N PRO A 163 5.65 -23.23 -2.45
CA PRO A 163 5.28 -24.60 -2.75
C PRO A 163 4.38 -24.73 -3.98
N TRP A 164 3.59 -23.70 -4.33
CA TRP A 164 2.81 -23.70 -5.56
C TRP A 164 3.70 -23.60 -6.78
N HIS A 165 4.69 -22.70 -6.79
CA HIS A 165 5.58 -22.53 -7.95
C HIS A 165 6.55 -23.70 -8.14
N VAL A 166 6.99 -24.33 -7.05
CA VAL A 166 7.78 -25.58 -7.08
C VAL A 166 6.95 -26.77 -7.59
N ARG A 167 5.62 -26.77 -7.38
CA ARG A 167 4.71 -27.84 -7.81
C ARG A 167 4.12 -27.62 -9.21
N THR A 168 3.96 -26.36 -9.66
CA THR A 168 3.56 -25.99 -11.04
C THR A 168 4.78 -25.62 -11.88
N GLY A 169 5.72 -26.56 -12.02
CA GLY A 169 7.03 -26.37 -12.66
C GLY A 169 6.98 -25.49 -13.90
N THR A 170 7.50 -24.26 -13.79
CA THR A 170 7.79 -23.45 -14.97
C THR A 170 9.22 -23.73 -15.38
N GLY A 171 9.37 -24.82 -16.13
CA GLY A 171 10.64 -25.20 -16.75
C GLY A 171 10.53 -25.69 -18.21
N ILE A 172 9.37 -26.19 -18.69
CA ILE A 172 9.32 -26.84 -20.03
C ILE A 172 8.10 -26.51 -20.91
N SER A 173 6.97 -25.98 -20.40
CA SER A 173 5.73 -25.93 -21.21
C SER A 173 5.50 -24.68 -22.07
N ILE A 174 6.37 -23.66 -22.04
CA ILE A 174 6.23 -22.43 -22.87
C ILE A 174 6.99 -22.51 -24.21
N LEU A 175 7.77 -23.58 -24.46
CA LEU A 175 8.49 -23.79 -25.72
C LEU A 175 7.79 -24.73 -26.72
N LEU A 176 6.63 -25.30 -26.40
CA LEU A 176 5.90 -26.23 -27.29
C LEU A 176 4.38 -26.08 -27.25
N ARG A 177 3.84 -24.87 -27.43
CA ARG A 177 2.50 -24.63 -27.99
C ARG A 177 2.27 -23.18 -28.37
#